data_AF-V6KR55-F1
#
_entry.id   AF-V6KR55-F1
#
_cell.length_a   1.000
_cell.length_b   1.000
_cell.length_c   1.000
_cell.angle_alpha   90.00
_cell.angle_beta   90.00
_cell.angle_gamma   90.00
#
_symmetry.space_group_name_H-M   'P 1'
#
loop_
_entity.id
_entity.type
_entity.pdbx_description
1 polymer ?
#
loop_
_entity_poly.entity_id
_entity_poly.type
_entity_poly.pdbx_seq_one_letter_code
_entity_poly.pdbx_strand_id
1 'polypeptide(L)'
;FALRAAPGGGAALPDPEDAESVRRLWQEGLFAERAALLGALRTGTPARARELLASTWPTERAEDRLMFLDSLRTGLSAADEPFLEQALGDRSRNVRATAAELLSALPASALAARMAVRAAACVALDRTEDAPVIVVEPPLECDSGMERDGVASTPPAGRGERSWWLGQLVESAPLGTWPGRLGGRTAREIVALPVTDGWRDELHAAWCRAAVRQRDAEWSRALLGSPSAPEAGGPGAVSLAERAKLLAALEPAERADWVAGFIATHGLSEAFQLLGVCAVPWAVPLGRAVVDALNIARDAGSYPWSFSGVMGLAERCLDPAEAVRLEGLLAIPDEREDAAPGAGGYWAEAFQRLVTTLRLRADMARELAPDQPPLIQPSVQPPDAAA
;
A
#
# COMPACT_ATOMS: atom_id res chain seq x y z
N PHE A 1 2.03 -0.05 16.72
CA PHE A 1 2.57 -0.24 18.10
C PHE A 1 3.43 -1.50 18.23
N ALA A 2 4.20 -1.87 17.20
CA ALA A 2 5.14 -2.99 17.31
C ALA A 2 6.32 -2.74 16.37
N LEU A 3 7.42 -2.24 16.95
CA LEU A 3 8.81 -2.46 16.52
C LEU A 3 9.69 -2.00 17.68
N ARG A 4 9.58 -2.71 18.79
CA ARG A 4 10.67 -2.81 19.77
C ARG A 4 11.08 -4.28 19.77
N ALA A 5 11.96 -4.63 18.84
CA ALA A 5 12.78 -5.81 19.01
C ALA A 5 13.66 -5.53 20.24
N ALA A 6 13.43 -6.28 21.32
CA ALA A 6 14.39 -6.33 22.42
C ALA A 6 15.70 -6.96 21.89
N PRO A 7 16.87 -6.37 22.15
CA PRO A 7 18.13 -7.00 21.79
C PRO A 7 18.38 -8.13 22.79
N GLY A 8 18.32 -9.39 22.32
CA GLY A 8 18.68 -10.57 23.11
C GLY A 8 17.75 -11.79 23.05
N GLY A 9 16.68 -11.78 22.24
CA GLY A 9 15.67 -12.86 22.20
C GLY A 9 15.47 -13.52 20.83
N GLY A 10 16.41 -13.41 19.90
CA GLY A 10 16.33 -14.10 18.62
C GLY A 10 16.73 -15.56 18.78
N ALA A 11 15.84 -16.42 19.27
CA ALA A 11 15.98 -17.85 19.02
C ALA A 11 16.05 -18.03 17.50
N ALA A 12 17.14 -18.65 17.00
CA ALA A 12 17.26 -18.94 15.58
C ALA A 12 16.03 -19.77 15.16
N LEU A 13 15.24 -19.26 14.22
CA LEU A 13 14.12 -20.02 13.69
C LEU A 13 14.67 -21.31 13.06
N PRO A 14 14.01 -22.45 13.27
CA PRO A 14 14.42 -23.70 12.64
C PRO A 14 14.38 -23.56 11.12
N ASP A 15 15.19 -24.37 10.44
CA ASP A 15 15.05 -24.54 8.99
C ASP A 15 13.60 -24.94 8.67
N PRO A 16 12.89 -24.20 7.79
CA PRO A 16 11.54 -24.56 7.35
C PRO A 16 11.40 -26.01 6.89
N GLU A 17 12.46 -26.63 6.35
CA GLU A 17 12.46 -28.01 5.89
C GLU A 17 12.60 -29.03 7.04
N ASP A 18 13.16 -28.63 8.20
CA ASP A 18 13.28 -29.50 9.38
C ASP A 18 11.92 -29.67 10.08
N ALA A 19 11.21 -30.73 9.70
CA ALA A 19 9.90 -31.10 10.22
C ALA A 19 9.87 -31.31 11.74
N GLU A 20 10.94 -31.82 12.34
CA GLU A 20 10.96 -32.09 13.77
C GLU A 20 11.17 -30.80 14.57
N SER A 21 12.16 -29.99 14.20
CA SER A 21 12.45 -28.74 14.90
C SER A 21 11.29 -27.74 14.77
N VAL A 22 10.63 -27.68 13.60
CA VAL A 22 9.43 -26.87 13.41
C VAL A 22 8.29 -27.34 14.33
N ARG A 23 8.03 -28.65 14.42
CA ARG A 23 6.98 -29.17 15.33
C ARG A 23 7.31 -28.88 16.79
N ARG A 24 8.57 -29.06 17.21
CA ARG A 24 9.02 -28.80 18.58
C ARG A 24 8.82 -27.33 18.95
N LEU A 25 9.29 -26.41 18.12
CA LEU A 25 9.10 -24.97 18.34
C LEU A 25 7.61 -24.58 18.34
N TRP A 26 6.79 -25.20 17.50
CA TRP A 26 5.35 -24.94 17.49
C TRP A 26 4.65 -25.39 18.78
N GLN A 27 5.06 -26.52 19.36
CA GLN A 27 4.43 -27.10 20.55
C GLN A 27 4.94 -26.49 21.87
N GLU A 28 6.24 -26.19 21.94
CA GLU A 28 6.92 -25.79 23.17
C GLU A 28 7.26 -24.30 23.21
N GLY A 29 7.28 -23.65 22.05
CA GLY A 29 7.71 -22.26 21.91
C GLY A 29 6.74 -21.25 22.51
N LEU A 30 7.30 -20.12 22.91
CA LEU A 30 6.54 -18.95 23.33
C LEU A 30 5.72 -18.41 22.16
N PHE A 31 4.66 -17.67 22.48
CA PHE A 31 3.79 -17.03 21.49
C PHE A 31 4.56 -16.27 20.39
N ALA A 32 5.57 -15.49 20.77
CA ALA A 32 6.38 -14.71 19.82
C ALA A 32 7.20 -15.60 18.87
N GLU A 33 7.73 -16.72 19.36
CA GLU A 33 8.49 -17.69 18.57
C GLU A 33 7.58 -18.42 17.58
N ARG A 34 6.39 -18.81 18.05
CA ARG A 34 5.34 -19.43 17.22
C ARG A 34 4.86 -18.48 16.11
N ALA A 35 4.63 -17.21 16.43
CA ALA A 35 4.24 -16.19 15.45
C ALA A 35 5.34 -15.93 14.42
N ALA A 36 6.60 -15.85 14.85
CA ALA A 36 7.75 -15.71 13.95
C ALA A 36 7.91 -16.93 13.03
N LEU A 37 7.74 -18.15 13.56
CA LEU A 37 7.74 -19.39 12.79
C LEU A 37 6.65 -19.39 11.71
N LEU A 38 5.41 -19.02 12.06
CA LEU A 38 4.32 -18.92 11.08
C LEU A 38 4.66 -17.90 9.98
N GLY A 39 5.22 -16.73 10.35
CA GLY A 39 5.65 -15.73 9.36
C GLY A 39 6.69 -16.26 8.37
N ALA A 40 7.68 -17.01 8.87
CA ALA A 40 8.69 -17.65 8.02
C ALA A 40 8.07 -18.71 7.11
N LEU A 41 7.24 -19.61 7.65
CA LEU A 41 6.57 -20.66 6.87
C LEU A 41 5.59 -20.08 5.84
N ARG A 42 4.89 -18.97 6.14
CA ARG A 42 4.01 -18.31 5.17
C ARG A 42 4.76 -17.70 3.98
N THR A 43 6.05 -17.41 4.12
CA THR A 43 6.87 -16.89 3.02
C THR A 43 7.38 -18.02 2.11
N GLY A 44 7.73 -19.18 2.68
CA GLY A 44 8.31 -20.31 1.93
C GLY A 44 7.33 -21.44 1.62
N THR A 45 6.63 -21.95 2.64
CA THR A 45 5.73 -23.12 2.58
C THR A 45 4.34 -22.84 3.19
N PRO A 46 3.50 -22.01 2.54
CA PRO A 46 2.22 -21.53 3.10
C PRO A 46 1.27 -22.63 3.58
N ALA A 47 1.27 -23.79 2.90
CA ALA A 47 0.45 -24.95 3.25
C ALA A 47 0.82 -25.52 4.63
N ARG A 48 2.11 -25.62 4.93
CA ARG A 48 2.62 -26.18 6.19
C ARG A 48 2.31 -25.26 7.38
N ALA A 49 2.36 -23.95 7.17
CA ALA A 49 1.88 -22.97 8.16
C ALA A 49 0.39 -23.17 8.49
N ARG A 50 -0.45 -23.36 7.46
CA ARG A 50 -1.90 -23.60 7.64
C ARG A 50 -2.16 -24.92 8.37
N GLU A 51 -1.43 -25.98 8.04
CA GLU A 51 -1.55 -27.28 8.73
C GLU A 51 -1.19 -27.19 10.21
N LEU A 52 -0.08 -26.51 10.55
CA LEU A 52 0.30 -26.28 11.95
C LEU A 52 -0.77 -25.48 12.69
N LEU A 53 -1.25 -24.38 12.09
CA LEU A 53 -2.30 -23.57 12.71
C LEU A 53 -3.58 -24.37 12.94
N ALA A 54 -4.02 -25.12 11.93
CA ALA A 54 -5.22 -25.97 12.04
C ALA A 54 -5.07 -27.04 13.13
N SER A 55 -3.86 -27.58 13.34
CA SER A 55 -3.61 -28.65 14.32
C SER A 55 -3.86 -28.25 15.78
N THR A 56 -3.67 -26.98 16.13
CA THR A 56 -3.86 -26.49 17.51
C THR A 56 -5.02 -25.51 17.65
N TRP A 57 -5.66 -25.11 16.54
CA TRP A 57 -6.74 -24.11 16.51
C TRP A 57 -7.83 -24.31 17.58
N PRO A 58 -8.35 -25.53 17.85
CA PRO A 58 -9.39 -25.73 18.87
C PRO A 58 -8.92 -25.43 20.30
N THR A 59 -7.62 -25.53 20.57
CA THR A 59 -7.02 -25.36 21.91
C THR A 59 -6.46 -23.96 22.16
N GLU A 60 -6.25 -23.17 21.10
CA GLU A 60 -5.72 -21.81 21.22
C GLU A 60 -6.72 -20.85 21.89
N ARG A 61 -6.18 -19.85 22.60
CA ARG A 61 -7.00 -18.76 23.15
C ARG A 61 -7.49 -17.83 22.03
N ALA A 62 -8.52 -17.04 22.30
CA ALA A 62 -9.10 -16.15 21.30
C ALA A 62 -8.11 -15.09 20.77
N GLU A 63 -7.27 -14.55 21.66
CA GLU A 63 -6.24 -13.57 21.31
C GLU A 63 -5.14 -14.20 20.44
N ASP A 64 -4.66 -15.39 20.82
CA ASP A 64 -3.65 -16.12 20.04
C ASP A 64 -4.17 -16.49 18.65
N ARG A 65 -5.41 -16.98 18.58
CA ARG A 65 -6.09 -17.28 17.30
C ARG A 65 -6.16 -16.06 16.40
N LEU A 66 -6.53 -14.90 16.93
CA LEU A 66 -6.59 -13.66 16.16
C LEU A 66 -5.22 -13.34 15.55
N MET A 67 -4.16 -13.41 16.35
CA MET A 67 -2.81 -13.07 15.89
C MET A 67 -2.23 -14.10 14.92
N PHE A 68 -2.48 -15.39 15.14
CA PHE A 68 -2.04 -16.42 14.20
C PHE A 68 -2.83 -16.39 12.90
N LEU A 69 -4.13 -16.09 12.95
CA LEU A 69 -4.95 -15.91 11.76
C LEU A 69 -4.46 -14.74 10.90
N ASP A 70 -4.04 -13.64 11.53
CA ASP A 70 -3.47 -12.47 10.84
C ASP A 70 -2.21 -12.81 10.03
N SER A 71 -1.44 -13.83 10.46
CA SER A 71 -0.25 -14.28 9.71
C SER A 71 -0.57 -14.81 8.29
N LEU A 72 -1.81 -15.24 8.04
CA LEU A 72 -2.21 -15.75 6.72
C LEU A 72 -2.26 -14.67 5.64
N ARG A 73 -2.24 -13.37 6.00
CA ARG A 73 -2.13 -12.26 5.03
C ARG A 73 -0.94 -12.43 4.11
N THR A 74 0.18 -12.92 4.65
CA THR A 74 1.36 -13.26 3.85
C THR A 74 1.08 -14.54 3.06
N GLY A 75 1.21 -14.47 1.73
CA GLY A 75 0.96 -15.62 0.86
C GLY A 75 -0.50 -16.10 0.82
N LEU A 76 -1.46 -15.25 1.18
CA LEU A 76 -2.89 -15.58 1.17
C LEU A 76 -3.31 -16.14 -0.20
N SER A 77 -4.01 -17.26 -0.20
CA SER A 77 -4.42 -17.96 -1.42
C SER A 77 -5.76 -18.67 -1.26
N ALA A 78 -6.34 -19.12 -2.38
CA ALA A 78 -7.56 -19.93 -2.37
C ALA A 78 -7.43 -21.23 -1.55
N ALA A 79 -6.21 -21.76 -1.39
CA ALA A 79 -6.00 -22.95 -0.55
C ALA A 79 -6.29 -22.68 0.95
N ASP A 80 -6.25 -21.43 1.38
CA ASP A 80 -6.53 -21.03 2.76
C ASP A 80 -8.04 -20.93 3.05
N GLU A 81 -8.87 -20.85 2.01
CA GLU A 81 -10.31 -20.65 2.11
C GLU A 81 -11.03 -21.67 3.01
N PRO A 82 -10.78 -23.00 2.91
CA PRO A 82 -11.49 -23.97 3.77
C PRO A 82 -11.25 -23.73 5.27
N PHE A 83 -10.03 -23.34 5.64
CA PHE A 83 -9.69 -23.02 7.03
C PHE A 83 -10.34 -21.71 7.48
N LEU A 84 -10.34 -20.69 6.63
CA LEU A 84 -10.96 -19.40 6.94
C LEU A 84 -12.49 -19.49 7.05
N GLU A 85 -13.15 -20.28 6.21
CA GLU A 85 -14.60 -20.56 6.31
C GLU A 85 -14.95 -21.29 7.61
N GLN A 86 -14.07 -22.16 8.12
CA GLN A 86 -14.22 -22.73 9.46
C GLN A 86 -14.07 -21.65 10.54
N ALA A 87 -13.12 -20.72 10.39
CA ALA A 87 -12.88 -19.63 11.34
C ALA A 87 -14.02 -18.59 11.40
N LEU A 88 -14.88 -18.50 10.38
CA LEU A 88 -16.15 -17.75 10.47
C LEU A 88 -17.11 -18.31 11.52
N GLY A 89 -16.94 -19.57 11.93
CA GLY A 89 -17.69 -20.18 13.03
C GLY A 89 -17.12 -19.89 14.43
N ASP A 90 -16.06 -19.09 14.55
CA ASP A 90 -15.41 -18.85 15.85
C ASP A 90 -16.32 -18.10 16.83
N ARG A 91 -16.24 -18.45 18.12
CA ARG A 91 -16.94 -17.73 19.20
C ARG A 91 -16.52 -16.27 19.32
N SER A 92 -15.27 -15.94 18.99
CA SER A 92 -14.73 -14.57 19.08
C SER A 92 -15.12 -13.75 17.86
N ARG A 93 -15.79 -12.62 18.08
CA ARG A 93 -16.15 -11.67 17.02
C ARG A 93 -14.93 -11.18 16.23
N ASN A 94 -13.82 -10.90 16.90
CA ASN A 94 -12.62 -10.38 16.24
C ASN A 94 -11.95 -11.44 15.34
N VAL A 95 -12.03 -12.71 15.74
CA VAL A 95 -11.54 -13.83 14.91
C VAL A 95 -12.41 -13.98 13.67
N ARG A 96 -13.75 -13.95 13.82
CA ARG A 96 -14.67 -13.97 12.67
C ARG A 96 -14.44 -12.81 11.72
N ALA A 97 -14.31 -11.59 12.24
CA ALA A 97 -14.08 -10.40 11.43
C ALA A 97 -12.77 -10.49 10.64
N THR A 98 -11.69 -11.01 11.26
CA THR A 98 -10.40 -11.19 10.58
C THR A 98 -10.48 -12.28 9.52
N ALA A 99 -11.16 -13.40 9.80
CA ALA A 99 -11.40 -14.45 8.80
C ALA A 99 -12.19 -13.91 7.61
N ALA A 100 -13.24 -13.13 7.87
CA ALA A 100 -14.06 -12.49 6.85
C ALA A 100 -13.27 -11.48 6.01
N GLU A 101 -12.41 -10.69 6.65
CA GLU A 101 -11.53 -9.75 5.96
C GLU A 101 -10.56 -10.47 5.02
N LEU A 102 -9.93 -11.57 5.46
CA LEU A 102 -9.04 -12.38 4.63
C LEU A 102 -9.78 -13.03 3.46
N LEU A 103 -10.95 -13.61 3.71
CA LEU A 103 -11.78 -14.18 2.65
C LEU A 103 -12.25 -13.12 1.64
N SER A 104 -12.55 -11.90 2.09
CA SER A 104 -12.93 -10.78 1.21
C SER A 104 -11.76 -10.25 0.37
N ALA A 105 -10.51 -10.59 0.73
CA ALA A 105 -9.33 -10.34 -0.10
C ALA A 105 -9.15 -11.41 -1.21
N LEU A 106 -9.96 -12.47 -1.19
CA LEU A 106 -10.03 -13.51 -2.22
C LEU A 106 -11.35 -13.34 -3.00
N PRO A 107 -11.36 -12.63 -4.15
CA PRO A 107 -12.60 -12.31 -4.87
C PRO A 107 -13.43 -13.52 -5.31
N ALA A 108 -12.79 -14.69 -5.43
CA ALA A 108 -13.43 -15.95 -5.81
C ALA A 108 -13.95 -16.77 -4.61
N SER A 109 -13.76 -16.30 -3.36
CA SER A 109 -14.18 -17.06 -2.18
C SER A 109 -15.70 -17.13 -2.04
N ALA A 110 -16.18 -18.17 -1.37
CA ALA A 110 -17.58 -18.37 -1.07
C ALA A 110 -18.16 -17.21 -0.25
N LEU A 111 -17.39 -16.65 0.70
CA LEU A 111 -17.80 -15.45 1.43
C LEU A 111 -17.98 -14.26 0.48
N ALA A 112 -17.00 -14.01 -0.40
CA ALA A 112 -17.05 -12.87 -1.30
C ALA A 112 -18.26 -12.98 -2.25
N ALA A 113 -18.61 -14.19 -2.71
CA ALA A 113 -19.85 -14.44 -3.44
C ALA A 113 -21.12 -14.12 -2.62
N ARG A 114 -21.17 -14.50 -1.33
CA ARG A 114 -22.29 -14.14 -0.44
C ARG A 114 -22.38 -12.63 -0.22
N MET A 115 -21.24 -11.93 -0.10
CA MET A 115 -21.18 -10.47 0.02
C MET A 115 -21.61 -9.78 -1.27
N ALA A 116 -21.23 -10.30 -2.44
CA ALA A 116 -21.68 -9.80 -3.74
C ALA A 116 -23.22 -9.80 -3.85
N VAL A 117 -23.87 -10.90 -3.45
CA VAL A 117 -25.34 -11.01 -3.47
C VAL A 117 -25.98 -9.97 -2.56
N ARG A 118 -25.51 -9.83 -1.32
CA ARG A 118 -26.04 -8.86 -0.35
C ARG A 118 -25.81 -7.41 -0.80
N ALA A 119 -24.60 -7.10 -1.26
CA ALA A 119 -24.26 -5.75 -1.73
C ALA A 119 -25.02 -5.38 -3.00
N ALA A 120 -25.20 -6.32 -3.94
CA ALA A 120 -25.99 -6.09 -5.14
C ALA A 120 -27.48 -5.86 -4.83
N ALA A 121 -28.03 -6.48 -3.78
CA ALA A 121 -29.39 -6.18 -3.34
C ALA A 121 -29.54 -4.73 -2.85
N CYS A 122 -28.48 -4.15 -2.28
CA CYS A 122 -28.51 -2.79 -1.74
C CYS A 122 -28.17 -1.69 -2.75
N VAL A 123 -27.48 -2.00 -3.83
CA VAL A 123 -26.97 -1.00 -4.77
C VAL A 123 -27.43 -1.37 -6.18
N ALA A 124 -28.22 -0.49 -6.78
CA ALA A 124 -28.81 -0.68 -8.10
C ALA A 124 -28.57 0.53 -8.99
N LEU A 125 -28.64 0.30 -10.30
CA LEU A 125 -28.64 1.36 -11.28
C LEU A 125 -30.08 1.68 -11.67
N ASP A 126 -30.56 2.87 -11.35
CA ASP A 126 -31.80 3.38 -11.91
C ASP A 126 -31.53 3.96 -13.30
N ARG A 127 -32.41 3.59 -14.24
CA ARG A 127 -32.37 3.99 -15.66
C ARG A 127 -33.67 4.65 -16.10
N THR A 128 -34.57 4.95 -15.17
CA THR A 128 -35.86 5.59 -15.46
C THR A 128 -35.71 7.08 -15.72
N GLU A 129 -34.67 7.72 -15.18
CA GLU A 129 -34.30 9.10 -15.48
C GLU A 129 -33.45 9.23 -16.75
N ASP A 130 -33.38 10.45 -17.30
CA ASP A 130 -32.59 10.78 -18.50
C ASP A 130 -31.09 10.48 -18.34
N ALA A 131 -30.58 10.49 -17.11
CA ALA A 131 -29.22 10.10 -16.76
C ALA A 131 -29.22 8.95 -15.75
N PRO A 132 -28.38 7.92 -15.94
CA PRO A 132 -28.30 6.79 -15.02
C PRO A 132 -27.75 7.23 -13.65
N VAL A 133 -28.42 6.83 -12.58
CA VAL A 133 -28.05 7.16 -11.19
C VAL A 133 -27.98 5.90 -10.34
N ILE A 134 -27.06 5.87 -9.38
CA ILE A 134 -26.99 4.78 -8.39
C ILE A 134 -28.01 5.07 -7.29
N VAL A 135 -28.94 4.13 -7.10
CA VAL A 135 -29.89 4.11 -6.00
C VAL A 135 -29.41 3.12 -4.95
N VAL A 136 -29.51 3.52 -3.69
CA VAL A 136 -29.04 2.73 -2.55
C VAL A 136 -30.19 2.44 -1.60
N GLU A 137 -30.46 1.16 -1.40
CA GLU A 137 -31.39 0.63 -0.40
C GLU A 137 -30.56 -0.14 0.64
N PRO A 138 -30.09 0.53 1.71
CA PRO A 138 -29.22 -0.13 2.68
C PRO A 138 -30.01 -1.20 3.47
N PRO A 139 -29.33 -2.21 4.05
CA PRO A 139 -30.00 -3.26 4.82
C PRO A 139 -30.92 -2.69 5.90
N LEU A 140 -32.05 -3.38 6.15
CA LEU A 140 -32.99 -3.02 7.22
C LEU A 140 -32.55 -3.56 8.58
N GLU A 141 -31.84 -4.68 8.59
CA GLU A 141 -31.30 -5.33 9.78
C GLU A 141 -29.98 -6.03 9.46
N CYS A 142 -29.23 -6.37 10.52
CA CYS A 142 -28.08 -7.26 10.44
C CYS A 142 -28.48 -8.65 10.95
N ASP A 143 -28.72 -9.58 10.04
CA ASP A 143 -29.12 -10.95 10.39
C ASP A 143 -27.94 -11.79 10.94
N SER A 144 -28.26 -12.97 11.49
CA SER A 144 -27.25 -13.88 12.05
C SER A 144 -26.29 -14.45 11.01
N GLY A 145 -26.70 -14.52 9.74
CA GLY A 145 -25.84 -14.90 8.63
C GLY A 145 -24.81 -13.83 8.30
N MET A 146 -25.19 -12.55 8.37
CA MET A 146 -24.30 -11.40 8.24
C MET A 146 -23.28 -11.38 9.39
N GLU A 147 -23.72 -11.61 10.64
CA GLU A 147 -22.80 -11.68 11.79
C GLU A 147 -21.81 -12.85 11.72
N ARG A 148 -22.26 -14.02 11.22
CA ARG A 148 -21.38 -15.16 10.93
C ARG A 148 -20.34 -14.78 9.88
N ASP A 149 -20.77 -14.09 8.83
CA ASP A 149 -19.94 -13.63 7.72
C ASP A 149 -19.07 -12.39 8.06
N GLY A 150 -18.98 -12.03 9.35
CA GLY A 150 -18.05 -11.02 9.86
C GLY A 150 -18.59 -9.59 9.86
N VAL A 151 -19.86 -9.36 9.50
CA VAL A 151 -20.50 -8.05 9.62
C VAL A 151 -20.73 -7.74 11.10
N ALA A 152 -20.18 -6.63 11.57
CA ALA A 152 -20.44 -6.15 12.92
C ALA A 152 -21.83 -5.49 12.99
N SER A 153 -22.70 -6.00 13.85
CA SER A 153 -24.06 -5.47 14.03
C SER A 153 -24.07 -4.09 14.68
N THR A 154 -23.23 -3.84 15.70
CA THR A 154 -23.16 -2.55 16.39
C THR A 154 -22.20 -1.57 15.71
N PRO A 155 -22.67 -0.38 15.27
CA PRO A 155 -21.81 0.65 14.70
C PRO A 155 -20.97 1.36 15.79
N PRO A 156 -19.84 1.98 15.40
CA PRO A 156 -19.16 2.96 16.26
C PRO A 156 -20.07 4.15 16.61
N ALA A 157 -19.78 4.82 17.73
CA ALA A 157 -20.53 5.99 18.17
C ALA A 157 -20.57 7.08 17.07
N GLY A 158 -21.75 7.65 16.83
CA GLY A 158 -21.96 8.70 15.83
C GLY A 158 -22.16 8.21 14.39
N ARG A 159 -22.16 6.89 14.14
CA ARG A 159 -22.45 6.32 12.82
C ARG A 159 -23.81 5.62 12.80
N GLY A 160 -24.61 5.88 11.77
CA GLY A 160 -25.91 5.23 11.60
C GLY A 160 -25.78 3.74 11.24
N GLU A 161 -26.63 2.89 11.81
CA GLU A 161 -26.59 1.43 11.65
C GLU A 161 -26.67 0.99 10.18
N ARG A 162 -27.63 1.54 9.42
CA ARG A 162 -27.84 1.17 8.01
C ARG A 162 -26.65 1.51 7.12
N SER A 163 -26.04 2.67 7.34
CA SER A 163 -24.80 3.09 6.66
C SER A 163 -23.64 2.18 7.03
N TRP A 164 -23.51 1.81 8.31
CA TRP A 164 -22.48 0.90 8.79
C TRP A 164 -22.58 -0.51 8.19
N TRP A 165 -23.78 -1.07 8.08
CA TRP A 165 -23.96 -2.38 7.46
C TRP A 165 -23.75 -2.33 5.95
N LEU A 166 -24.28 -1.30 5.27
CA LEU A 166 -24.04 -1.09 3.83
C LEU A 166 -22.54 -1.02 3.54
N GLY A 167 -21.80 -0.18 4.27
CA GLY A 167 -20.37 0.00 4.09
C GLY A 167 -19.60 -1.31 4.18
N GLN A 168 -19.90 -2.15 5.18
CA GLN A 168 -19.27 -3.46 5.36
C GLN A 168 -19.60 -4.45 4.22
N LEU A 169 -20.85 -4.46 3.74
CA LEU A 169 -21.27 -5.34 2.64
C LEU A 169 -20.58 -4.95 1.32
N VAL A 170 -20.58 -3.66 0.99
CA VAL A 170 -19.96 -3.13 -0.24
C VAL A 170 -18.44 -3.32 -0.19
N GLU A 171 -17.82 -3.09 0.96
CA GLU A 171 -16.39 -3.27 1.20
C GLU A 171 -15.94 -4.74 1.07
N SER A 172 -16.81 -5.68 1.42
CA SER A 172 -16.53 -7.11 1.40
C SER A 172 -16.91 -7.79 0.07
N ALA A 173 -17.59 -7.07 -0.83
CA ALA A 173 -17.96 -7.57 -2.15
C ALA A 173 -16.77 -7.52 -3.13
N PRO A 174 -16.60 -8.54 -3.99
CA PRO A 174 -15.69 -8.50 -5.14
C PRO A 174 -15.95 -7.27 -6.00
N LEU A 175 -14.90 -6.53 -6.34
CA LEU A 175 -15.03 -5.35 -7.20
C LEU A 175 -15.53 -5.70 -8.61
N GLY A 176 -15.25 -6.92 -9.09
CA GLY A 176 -15.79 -7.47 -10.33
C GLY A 176 -17.33 -7.62 -10.36
N THR A 177 -18.02 -7.47 -9.23
CA THR A 177 -19.49 -7.48 -9.16
C THR A 177 -20.10 -6.26 -9.84
N TRP A 178 -19.45 -5.10 -9.72
CA TRP A 178 -20.05 -3.81 -10.03
C TRP A 178 -20.21 -3.54 -11.53
N PRO A 179 -19.26 -3.89 -12.42
CA PRO A 179 -19.45 -3.73 -13.87
C PRO A 179 -20.75 -4.39 -14.36
N GLY A 180 -21.00 -5.63 -13.98
CA GLY A 180 -22.24 -6.34 -14.34
C GLY A 180 -23.48 -5.70 -13.69
N ARG A 181 -23.42 -5.42 -12.38
CA ARG A 181 -24.55 -4.86 -11.62
C ARG A 181 -24.95 -3.47 -12.10
N LEU A 182 -23.99 -2.66 -12.54
CA LEU A 182 -24.15 -1.27 -12.94
C LEU A 182 -24.07 -1.11 -14.46
N GLY A 183 -24.51 -2.12 -15.20
CA GLY A 183 -24.84 -2.01 -16.62
C GLY A 183 -23.65 -2.05 -17.59
N GLY A 184 -22.65 -2.86 -17.31
CA GLY A 184 -21.48 -3.10 -18.18
C GLY A 184 -20.43 -1.99 -18.14
N ARG A 185 -20.46 -1.13 -17.13
CA ARG A 185 -19.58 0.04 -17.00
C ARG A 185 -18.19 -0.35 -16.48
N THR A 186 -17.19 0.40 -16.91
CA THR A 186 -15.83 0.37 -16.35
C THR A 186 -15.82 0.96 -14.93
N ALA A 187 -14.76 0.69 -14.15
CA ALA A 187 -14.63 1.26 -12.80
C ALA A 187 -14.71 2.80 -12.82
N ARG A 188 -14.10 3.45 -13.82
CA ARG A 188 -14.12 4.93 -13.96
C ARG A 188 -15.52 5.45 -14.20
N GLU A 189 -16.28 4.81 -15.09
CA GLU A 189 -17.66 5.21 -15.37
C GLU A 189 -18.56 5.00 -14.15
N ILE A 190 -18.33 3.95 -13.36
CA ILE A 190 -19.07 3.69 -12.13
C ILE A 190 -18.82 4.78 -11.08
N VAL A 191 -17.54 5.10 -10.81
CA VAL A 191 -17.14 6.14 -9.84
C VAL A 191 -17.64 7.53 -10.24
N ALA A 192 -17.89 7.76 -11.53
CA ALA A 192 -18.43 9.00 -12.05
C ALA A 192 -19.97 9.10 -11.98
N LEU A 193 -20.69 8.00 -11.69
CA LEU A 193 -22.14 8.04 -11.60
C LEU A 193 -22.59 8.90 -10.41
N PRO A 194 -23.68 9.68 -10.57
CA PRO A 194 -24.35 10.28 -9.43
C PRO A 194 -24.92 9.18 -8.52
N VAL A 195 -25.00 9.47 -7.23
CA VAL A 195 -25.56 8.57 -6.21
C VAL A 195 -26.64 9.33 -5.44
N THR A 196 -27.82 8.74 -5.29
CA THR A 196 -28.94 9.38 -4.59
C THR A 196 -28.70 9.51 -3.08
N ASP A 197 -29.49 10.38 -2.44
CA ASP A 197 -29.68 10.45 -0.99
C ASP A 197 -28.40 10.62 -0.15
N GLY A 198 -27.34 11.18 -0.75
CA GLY A 198 -26.07 11.43 -0.07
C GLY A 198 -25.21 10.17 0.18
N TRP A 199 -25.49 9.04 -0.48
CA TRP A 199 -24.76 7.79 -0.27
C TRP A 199 -23.39 7.72 -0.96
N ARG A 200 -23.03 8.73 -1.75
CA ARG A 200 -21.81 8.75 -2.56
C ARG A 200 -20.56 8.48 -1.72
N ASP A 201 -20.37 9.22 -0.63
CA ASP A 201 -19.16 9.14 0.17
C ASP A 201 -19.01 7.78 0.85
N GLU A 202 -20.12 7.18 1.31
CA GLU A 202 -20.10 5.86 1.93
C GLU A 202 -19.76 4.76 0.90
N LEU A 203 -20.35 4.81 -0.30
CA LEU A 203 -20.02 3.87 -1.38
C LEU A 203 -18.57 4.01 -1.83
N HIS A 204 -18.09 5.23 -2.06
CA HIS A 204 -16.72 5.47 -2.49
C HIS A 204 -15.72 5.02 -1.42
N ALA A 205 -15.99 5.31 -0.14
CA ALA A 205 -15.13 4.85 0.95
C ALA A 205 -15.11 3.31 1.04
N ALA A 206 -16.25 2.64 0.84
CA ALA A 206 -16.31 1.18 0.83
C ALA A 206 -15.56 0.58 -0.38
N TRP A 207 -15.71 1.16 -1.58
CA TRP A 207 -14.94 0.76 -2.76
C TRP A 207 -13.45 1.00 -2.62
N CYS A 208 -13.02 2.10 -1.98
CA CYS A 208 -11.59 2.32 -1.66
C CYS A 208 -11.04 1.20 -0.78
N ARG A 209 -11.74 0.83 0.29
CA ARG A 209 -11.32 -0.26 1.17
C ARG A 209 -11.31 -1.62 0.44
N ALA A 210 -12.30 -1.88 -0.42
CA ALA A 210 -12.33 -3.07 -1.28
C ALA A 210 -11.15 -3.11 -2.27
N ALA A 211 -10.84 -1.98 -2.94
CA ALA A 211 -9.74 -1.86 -3.89
C ALA A 211 -8.38 -2.09 -3.26
N VAL A 212 -8.15 -1.52 -2.06
CA VAL A 212 -6.93 -1.77 -1.28
C VAL A 212 -6.84 -3.24 -0.88
N ARG A 213 -7.94 -3.83 -0.38
CA ARG A 213 -7.96 -5.22 0.09
C ARG A 213 -7.70 -6.22 -1.04
N GLN A 214 -8.34 -6.03 -2.18
CA GLN A 214 -8.23 -6.90 -3.36
C GLN A 214 -7.01 -6.56 -4.22
N ARG A 215 -6.28 -5.47 -3.90
CA ARG A 215 -5.19 -4.90 -4.70
C ARG A 215 -5.58 -4.66 -6.16
N ASP A 216 -6.78 -4.13 -6.38
CA ASP A 216 -7.33 -3.90 -7.70
C ASP A 216 -6.82 -2.58 -8.29
N ALA A 217 -5.98 -2.66 -9.32
CA ALA A 217 -5.38 -1.50 -9.96
C ALA A 217 -6.37 -0.68 -10.80
N GLU A 218 -7.38 -1.31 -11.40
CA GLU A 218 -8.38 -0.60 -12.22
C GLU A 218 -9.23 0.31 -11.34
N TRP A 219 -9.75 -0.24 -10.24
CA TRP A 219 -10.54 0.49 -9.26
C TRP A 219 -9.72 1.52 -8.51
N SER A 220 -8.48 1.20 -8.14
CA SER A 220 -7.58 2.17 -7.50
C SER A 220 -7.36 3.38 -8.40
N ARG A 221 -7.14 3.19 -9.70
CA ARG A 221 -7.01 4.29 -10.67
C ARG A 221 -8.30 5.10 -10.80
N ALA A 222 -9.46 4.44 -10.86
CA ALA A 222 -10.75 5.10 -10.96
C ALA A 222 -11.04 5.99 -9.73
N LEU A 223 -10.77 5.46 -8.52
CA LEU A 223 -11.01 6.15 -7.24
C LEU A 223 -9.99 7.24 -6.93
N LEU A 224 -8.73 7.07 -7.35
CA LEU A 224 -7.69 8.11 -7.24
C LEU A 224 -8.00 9.30 -8.15
N GLY A 225 -8.53 9.05 -9.34
CA GLY A 225 -8.81 10.07 -10.34
C GLY A 225 -7.55 10.76 -10.86
N SER A 226 -7.74 11.97 -11.42
CA SER A 226 -6.62 12.79 -11.90
C SER A 226 -5.82 13.37 -10.73
N PRO A 227 -4.47 13.31 -10.76
CA PRO A 227 -3.64 13.90 -9.71
C PRO A 227 -3.74 15.43 -9.65
N SER A 228 -4.28 16.08 -10.69
CA SER A 228 -4.49 17.53 -10.73
C SER A 228 -5.91 17.96 -10.36
N ALA A 229 -6.80 17.02 -10.01
CA ALA A 229 -8.16 17.37 -9.63
C ALA A 229 -8.15 18.24 -8.36
N PRO A 230 -8.97 19.31 -8.26
CA PRO A 230 -9.03 20.14 -7.04
C PRO A 230 -9.37 19.31 -5.80
N GLU A 231 -10.21 18.30 -6.00
CA GLU A 231 -10.71 17.34 -5.00
C GLU A 231 -9.63 16.33 -4.56
N ALA A 232 -8.46 16.33 -5.22
CA ALA A 232 -7.31 15.53 -4.80
C ALA A 232 -6.62 16.12 -3.57
N GLY A 233 -6.67 17.45 -3.37
CA GLY A 233 -6.02 18.16 -2.26
C GLY A 233 -6.93 19.00 -1.36
N GLY A 234 -8.25 19.04 -1.63
CA GLY A 234 -9.21 19.90 -0.92
C GLY A 234 -9.91 19.26 0.30
N PRO A 235 -10.63 20.05 1.13
CA PRO A 235 -11.49 19.53 2.19
C PRO A 235 -12.58 18.59 1.63
N GLY A 236 -12.66 17.35 2.12
CA GLY A 236 -13.55 16.30 1.58
C GLY A 236 -12.86 15.30 0.65
N ALA A 237 -11.59 15.54 0.32
CA ALA A 237 -10.71 14.58 -0.34
C ALA A 237 -10.55 13.28 0.47
N VAL A 238 -10.44 12.15 -0.24
CA VAL A 238 -9.92 10.90 0.32
C VAL A 238 -8.63 11.20 1.10
N SER A 239 -8.53 10.68 2.34
CA SER A 239 -7.39 10.97 3.21
C SER A 239 -6.07 10.58 2.53
N LEU A 240 -4.98 11.30 2.82
CA LEU A 240 -3.68 11.03 2.20
C LEU A 240 -3.18 9.59 2.47
N ALA A 241 -3.47 9.07 3.68
CA ALA A 241 -3.17 7.70 4.04
C ALA A 241 -3.94 6.66 3.21
N GLU A 242 -5.19 6.95 2.84
CA GLU A 242 -6.00 6.08 1.98
C GLU A 242 -5.55 6.16 0.52
N ARG A 243 -5.18 7.34 0.02
CA ARG A 243 -4.54 7.50 -1.29
C ARG A 243 -3.24 6.70 -1.38
N ALA A 244 -2.39 6.76 -0.35
CA ALA A 244 -1.17 5.99 -0.30
C ALA A 244 -1.43 4.48 -0.43
N LYS A 245 -2.51 3.96 0.19
CA LYS A 245 -2.92 2.56 0.07
C LYS A 245 -3.43 2.20 -1.33
N LEU A 246 -4.23 3.07 -1.96
CA LEU A 246 -4.70 2.86 -3.34
C LEU A 246 -3.53 2.88 -4.34
N LEU A 247 -2.60 3.82 -4.18
CA LEU A 247 -1.38 3.91 -4.99
C LEU A 247 -0.52 2.65 -4.87
N ALA A 248 -0.52 1.98 -3.71
CA ALA A 248 0.23 0.74 -3.51
C ALA A 248 -0.29 -0.44 -4.35
N ALA A 249 -1.50 -0.36 -4.90
CA ALA A 249 -2.03 -1.34 -5.85
C ALA A 249 -1.64 -1.08 -7.31
N LEU A 250 -1.09 0.10 -7.62
CA LEU A 250 -0.62 0.44 -8.97
C LEU A 250 0.81 -0.05 -9.20
N GLU A 251 1.15 -0.25 -10.47
CA GLU A 251 2.51 -0.55 -10.87
C GLU A 251 3.48 0.58 -10.47
N PRO A 252 4.74 0.27 -10.14
CA PRO A 252 5.69 1.27 -9.62
C PRO A 252 5.85 2.52 -10.47
N ALA A 253 5.89 2.37 -11.80
CA ALA A 253 6.05 3.49 -12.73
C ALA A 253 4.82 4.40 -12.75
N GLU A 254 3.63 3.80 -12.85
CA GLU A 254 2.36 4.54 -12.86
C GLU A 254 2.13 5.28 -11.53
N ARG A 255 2.43 4.63 -10.41
CA ARG A 255 2.39 5.28 -9.09
C ARG A 255 3.32 6.49 -9.04
N ALA A 256 4.54 6.36 -9.57
CA ALA A 256 5.49 7.46 -9.61
C ALA A 256 4.99 8.63 -10.47
N ASP A 257 4.39 8.35 -11.63
CA ASP A 257 3.77 9.36 -12.50
C ASP A 257 2.62 10.09 -11.81
N TRP A 258 1.74 9.35 -11.14
CA TRP A 258 0.62 9.94 -10.42
C TRP A 258 1.10 10.87 -9.30
N VAL A 259 2.05 10.41 -8.47
CA VAL A 259 2.61 11.24 -7.37
C VAL A 259 3.38 12.43 -7.91
N ALA A 260 4.11 12.29 -9.02
CA ALA A 260 4.78 13.41 -9.68
C ALA A 260 3.77 14.50 -10.13
N GLY A 261 2.67 14.10 -10.76
CA GLY A 261 1.59 15.02 -11.15
C GLY A 261 0.91 15.69 -9.95
N PHE A 262 0.77 14.95 -8.84
CA PHE A 262 0.19 15.48 -7.60
C PHE A 262 1.11 16.54 -6.98
N ILE A 263 2.42 16.27 -6.89
CA ILE A 263 3.42 17.24 -6.41
C ILE A 263 3.41 18.50 -7.30
N ALA A 264 3.36 18.34 -8.61
CA ALA A 264 3.35 19.47 -9.54
C ALA A 264 2.12 20.37 -9.37
N THR A 265 0.98 19.80 -8.95
CA THR A 265 -0.28 20.56 -8.79
C THR A 265 -0.48 21.12 -7.38
N HIS A 266 -0.21 20.30 -6.36
CA HIS A 266 -0.55 20.60 -4.96
C HIS A 266 0.66 20.97 -4.10
N GLY A 267 1.87 20.79 -4.64
CA GLY A 267 3.11 21.05 -3.92
C GLY A 267 3.61 19.87 -3.11
N LEU A 268 4.86 20.00 -2.67
CA LEU A 268 5.62 18.93 -2.04
C LEU A 268 5.18 18.63 -0.59
N SER A 269 4.67 19.64 0.12
CA SER A 269 4.18 19.49 1.51
C SER A 269 3.03 18.49 1.60
N GLU A 270 2.11 18.53 0.62
CA GLU A 270 0.91 17.69 0.58
C GLU A 270 1.23 16.25 0.17
N ALA A 271 2.38 16.00 -0.46
CA ALA A 271 2.75 14.70 -1.03
C ALA A 271 3.59 13.82 -0.10
N PHE A 272 4.01 14.32 1.07
CA PHE A 272 5.04 13.65 1.89
C PHE A 272 4.72 12.18 2.22
N GLN A 273 3.48 11.87 2.60
CA GLN A 273 3.09 10.48 2.90
C GLN A 273 3.04 9.59 1.65
N LEU A 274 2.77 10.17 0.47
CA LEU A 274 2.70 9.43 -0.80
C LEU A 274 4.09 9.01 -1.29
N LEU A 275 5.12 9.79 -0.98
CA LEU A 275 6.51 9.43 -1.27
C LEU A 275 6.92 8.11 -0.59
N GLY A 276 6.37 7.82 0.59
CA GLY A 276 6.67 6.63 1.38
C GLY A 276 6.18 5.31 0.76
N VAL A 277 5.23 5.36 -0.18
CA VAL A 277 4.76 4.16 -0.90
C VAL A 277 5.41 3.98 -2.26
N CYS A 278 6.22 4.95 -2.73
CA CYS A 278 6.86 4.86 -4.03
C CYS A 278 8.03 3.87 -4.04
N ALA A 279 8.29 3.25 -5.19
CA ALA A 279 9.42 2.32 -5.32
C ALA A 279 10.74 3.08 -5.22
N VAL A 280 11.76 2.40 -4.70
CA VAL A 280 13.12 2.95 -4.58
C VAL A 280 14.08 2.17 -5.48
N PRO A 281 14.97 2.83 -6.23
CA PRO A 281 15.04 4.29 -6.41
C PRO A 281 13.78 4.86 -7.08
N TRP A 282 13.45 6.12 -6.78
CA TRP A 282 12.32 6.82 -7.38
C TRP A 282 12.50 6.88 -8.89
N ALA A 283 11.45 6.53 -9.63
CA ALA A 283 11.44 6.67 -11.07
C ALA A 283 11.67 8.12 -11.48
N VAL A 284 12.25 8.30 -12.67
CA VAL A 284 12.67 9.60 -13.20
C VAL A 284 11.59 10.70 -13.08
N PRO A 285 10.30 10.46 -13.41
CA PRO A 285 9.26 11.51 -13.30
C PRO A 285 9.06 12.00 -11.86
N LEU A 286 9.06 11.09 -10.89
CA LEU A 286 8.92 11.43 -9.47
C LEU A 286 10.16 12.15 -8.93
N GLY A 287 11.35 11.64 -9.23
CA GLY A 287 12.61 12.27 -8.83
C GLY A 287 12.70 13.71 -9.34
N ARG A 288 12.31 13.94 -10.60
CA ARG A 288 12.21 15.27 -11.21
C ARG A 288 11.24 16.17 -10.46
N ALA A 289 10.00 15.72 -10.25
CA ALA A 289 8.98 16.52 -9.58
C ALA A 289 9.41 16.95 -8.16
N VAL A 290 10.08 16.06 -7.41
CA VAL A 290 10.61 16.41 -6.07
C VAL A 290 11.72 17.45 -6.16
N VAL A 291 12.70 17.26 -7.07
CA VAL A 291 13.81 18.20 -7.26
C VAL A 291 13.31 19.55 -7.74
N ASP A 292 12.39 19.57 -8.70
CA ASP A 292 11.81 20.80 -9.25
C ASP A 292 11.05 21.55 -8.14
N ALA A 293 10.27 20.86 -7.30
CA ALA A 293 9.58 21.47 -6.17
C ALA A 293 10.54 22.04 -5.10
N LEU A 294 11.66 21.35 -4.83
CA LEU A 294 12.70 21.87 -3.94
C LEU A 294 13.39 23.10 -4.55
N ASN A 295 13.65 23.10 -5.86
CA ASN A 295 14.24 24.26 -6.52
C ASN A 295 13.28 25.46 -6.55
N ILE A 296 11.98 25.23 -6.78
CA ILE A 296 10.95 26.29 -6.67
C ILE A 296 10.94 26.87 -5.25
N ALA A 297 11.03 26.04 -4.22
CA ALA A 297 11.09 26.50 -2.83
C ALA A 297 12.37 27.32 -2.54
N ARG A 298 13.50 26.93 -3.13
CA ARG A 298 14.77 27.67 -3.10
C ARG A 298 14.62 29.04 -3.77
N ASP A 299 14.07 29.08 -4.98
CA ASP A 299 13.89 30.31 -5.78
C ASP A 299 12.84 31.27 -5.17
N ALA A 300 11.93 30.72 -4.36
CA ALA A 300 10.97 31.48 -3.55
C ALA A 300 11.58 32.06 -2.26
N GLY A 301 12.85 31.75 -1.94
CA GLY A 301 13.54 32.28 -0.75
C GLY A 301 13.11 31.64 0.57
N SER A 302 12.46 30.47 0.52
CA SER A 302 12.13 29.70 1.74
C SER A 302 13.39 29.09 2.38
N TYR A 303 13.31 28.65 3.63
CA TYR A 303 14.44 27.95 4.25
C TYR A 303 14.39 26.43 4.01
N PRO A 304 15.55 25.77 3.81
CA PRO A 304 15.60 24.35 3.49
C PRO A 304 15.14 23.42 4.63
N TRP A 305 15.20 23.84 5.89
CA TRP A 305 14.77 22.99 7.02
C TRP A 305 13.27 22.70 7.05
N SER A 306 12.46 23.57 6.44
CA SER A 306 11.03 23.30 6.19
C SER A 306 10.81 22.07 5.30
N PHE A 307 11.84 21.66 4.55
CA PHE A 307 11.84 20.50 3.66
C PHE A 307 12.80 19.38 4.12
N SER A 308 13.33 19.46 5.35
CA SER A 308 14.32 18.51 5.87
C SER A 308 13.90 17.04 5.78
N GLY A 309 12.62 16.74 6.04
CA GLY A 309 12.06 15.39 5.89
C GLY A 309 12.12 14.89 4.45
N VAL A 310 11.79 15.74 3.48
CA VAL A 310 11.83 15.40 2.05
C VAL A 310 13.25 15.31 1.55
N MET A 311 14.14 16.21 1.97
CA MET A 311 15.57 16.15 1.65
C MET A 311 16.18 14.81 2.11
N GLY A 312 15.87 14.38 3.33
CA GLY A 312 16.33 13.08 3.83
C GLY A 312 15.74 11.89 3.05
N LEU A 313 14.52 11.99 2.52
CA LEU A 313 13.98 11.00 1.58
C LEU A 313 14.71 11.05 0.25
N ALA A 314 14.92 12.23 -0.34
CA ALA A 314 15.62 12.41 -1.61
C ALA A 314 17.03 11.82 -1.57
N GLU A 315 17.78 12.04 -0.49
CA GLU A 315 19.11 11.45 -0.26
C GLU A 315 19.12 9.91 -0.34
N ARG A 316 18.05 9.25 0.14
CA ARG A 316 17.92 7.78 0.16
C ARG A 316 17.22 7.20 -1.07
N CYS A 317 16.31 7.95 -1.66
CA CYS A 317 15.33 7.44 -2.61
C CYS A 317 15.58 7.92 -4.04
N LEU A 318 16.25 9.07 -4.28
CA LEU A 318 16.61 9.45 -5.65
C LEU A 318 17.55 8.43 -6.29
N ASP A 319 17.43 8.30 -7.61
CA ASP A 319 18.40 7.56 -8.42
C ASP A 319 19.78 8.23 -8.32
N PRO A 320 20.83 7.50 -7.94
CA PRO A 320 22.19 8.02 -7.89
C PRO A 320 22.67 8.67 -9.21
N ALA A 321 22.12 8.26 -10.36
CA ALA A 321 22.44 8.83 -11.67
C ALA A 321 22.04 10.31 -11.82
N GLU A 322 21.12 10.83 -10.99
CA GLU A 322 20.71 12.24 -11.05
C GLU A 322 21.77 13.19 -10.47
N ALA A 323 22.83 12.69 -9.83
CA ALA A 323 23.86 13.51 -9.19
C ALA A 323 24.45 14.60 -10.12
N VAL A 324 24.76 14.23 -11.37
CA VAL A 324 25.33 15.16 -12.37
C VAL A 324 24.34 16.27 -12.72
N ARG A 325 23.06 15.94 -12.84
CA ARG A 325 22.02 16.93 -13.17
C ARG A 325 21.82 17.96 -12.06
N LEU A 326 21.99 17.54 -10.81
CA LEU A 326 21.81 18.40 -9.63
C LEU A 326 22.98 19.35 -9.39
N GLU A 327 24.11 19.22 -10.09
CA GLU A 327 25.28 20.10 -9.93
C GLU A 327 24.94 21.58 -10.20
N GLY A 328 24.01 21.86 -11.10
CA GLY A 328 23.53 23.21 -11.38
C GLY A 328 22.82 23.88 -10.20
N LEU A 329 22.33 23.09 -9.22
CA LEU A 329 21.62 23.60 -8.04
C LEU A 329 22.56 23.94 -6.87
N LEU A 330 23.87 23.73 -7.03
CA LEU A 330 24.88 24.06 -6.02
C LEU A 330 25.22 25.56 -5.97
N ALA A 331 24.86 26.32 -7.00
CA ALA A 331 25.08 27.77 -7.01
C ALA A 331 24.24 28.45 -5.92
N ILE A 332 24.72 29.56 -5.37
CA ILE A 332 23.91 30.41 -4.50
C ILE A 332 22.99 31.25 -5.40
N PRO A 333 21.65 31.18 -5.24
CA PRO A 333 20.74 32.01 -6.03
C PRO A 333 20.86 33.48 -5.62
N ASP A 334 20.53 34.40 -6.54
CA ASP A 334 20.47 35.83 -6.23
C ASP A 334 19.44 36.10 -5.12
N GLU A 335 19.83 36.88 -4.11
CA GLU A 335 18.94 37.21 -2.98
C GLU A 335 17.83 38.17 -3.43
N ARG A 336 16.57 37.73 -3.28
CA ARG A 336 15.39 38.56 -3.52
C ARG A 336 15.12 39.43 -2.29
N GLU A 337 14.52 40.60 -2.52
CA GLU A 337 14.18 41.56 -1.45
C GLU A 337 13.25 40.95 -0.38
N ASP A 338 12.37 40.03 -0.79
CA ASP A 338 11.44 39.30 0.09
C ASP A 338 12.00 37.95 0.60
N ALA A 339 13.24 37.58 0.26
CA ALA A 339 13.81 36.29 0.65
C ALA A 339 14.25 36.28 2.12
N ALA A 340 14.21 35.10 2.74
CA ALA A 340 14.73 34.96 4.08
C ALA A 340 16.27 35.12 4.09
N PRO A 341 16.86 35.93 4.98
CA PRO A 341 18.29 36.24 4.96
C PRO A 341 19.17 34.98 4.99
N GLY A 342 20.13 34.89 4.07
CA GLY A 342 21.08 33.78 3.97
C GLY A 342 20.49 32.44 3.51
N ALA A 343 19.20 32.37 3.15
CA ALA A 343 18.55 31.14 2.70
C ALA A 343 19.26 30.50 1.49
N GLY A 344 19.76 31.33 0.56
CA GLY A 344 20.49 30.86 -0.61
C GLY A 344 21.73 30.03 -0.28
N GLY A 345 22.51 30.45 0.73
CA GLY A 345 23.68 29.70 1.20
C GLY A 345 23.30 28.36 1.81
N TYR A 346 22.28 28.33 2.67
CA TYR A 346 21.78 27.09 3.26
C TYR A 346 21.23 26.10 2.21
N TRP A 347 20.58 26.60 1.15
CA TRP A 347 20.14 25.76 0.04
C TRP A 347 21.32 25.18 -0.75
N ALA A 348 22.35 25.97 -1.03
CA ALA A 348 23.55 25.49 -1.69
C ALA A 348 24.22 24.36 -0.89
N GLU A 349 24.35 24.51 0.43
CA GLU A 349 24.86 23.47 1.33
C GLU A 349 23.98 22.22 1.34
N ALA A 350 22.65 22.39 1.37
CA ALA A 350 21.70 21.28 1.36
C ALA A 350 21.78 20.46 0.06
N PHE A 351 21.84 21.12 -1.11
CA PHE A 351 22.04 20.46 -2.40
C PHE A 351 23.44 19.84 -2.51
N GLN A 352 24.49 20.47 -1.95
CA GLN A 352 25.83 19.89 -1.91
C GLN A 352 25.86 18.58 -1.14
N ARG A 353 25.19 18.52 0.03
CA ARG A 353 25.07 17.29 0.81
C ARG A 353 24.34 16.22 0.01
N LEU A 354 23.20 16.56 -0.63
CA LEU A 354 22.44 15.64 -1.46
C LEU A 354 23.29 15.06 -2.61
N VAL A 355 23.96 15.90 -3.40
CA VAL A 355 24.83 15.47 -4.51
C VAL A 355 25.96 14.57 -4.02
N THR A 356 26.58 14.92 -2.89
CA THR A 356 27.66 14.11 -2.28
C THR A 356 27.15 12.72 -1.89
N THR A 357 25.97 12.63 -1.27
CA THR A 357 25.35 11.36 -0.92
C THR A 357 24.98 10.53 -2.15
N LEU A 358 24.47 11.14 -3.22
CA LEU A 358 24.14 10.42 -4.45
C LEU A 358 25.38 9.86 -5.14
N ARG A 359 26.48 10.63 -5.19
CA ARG A 359 27.76 10.15 -5.72
C ARG A 359 28.29 8.96 -4.90
N LEU A 360 28.29 9.07 -3.57
CA LEU A 360 28.69 7.97 -2.69
C LEU A 360 27.85 6.71 -2.94
N ARG A 361 26.52 6.85 -3.07
CA ARG A 361 25.63 5.73 -3.37
C ARG A 361 25.89 5.13 -4.76
N ALA A 362 26.20 5.94 -5.76
CA ALA A 362 26.60 5.47 -7.09
C ALA A 362 27.90 4.68 -7.03
N ASP A 363 28.89 5.16 -6.27
CA ASP A 363 30.18 4.49 -6.08
C ASP A 363 30.00 3.13 -5.39
N MET A 364 29.23 3.09 -4.30
CA MET A 364 28.87 1.84 -3.60
C MET A 364 28.14 0.86 -4.52
N ALA A 365 27.19 1.33 -5.32
CA ALA A 365 26.45 0.47 -6.25
C ALA A 365 27.37 -0.12 -7.33
N ARG A 366 28.38 0.64 -7.81
CA ARG A 366 29.39 0.15 -8.75
C ARG A 366 30.30 -0.90 -8.11
N GLU A 367 30.68 -0.72 -6.86
CA GLU A 367 31.53 -1.68 -6.12
C GLU A 367 30.79 -2.98 -5.76
N LEU A 368 29.49 -2.90 -5.49
CA LEU A 368 28.66 -4.05 -5.10
C LEU A 368 28.02 -4.78 -6.30
N ALA A 369 28.14 -4.23 -7.51
CA ALA A 369 27.68 -4.91 -8.72
C ALA A 369 28.57 -6.15 -8.96
N PRO A 370 28.00 -7.36 -9.13
CA PRO A 370 28.79 -8.56 -9.40
C PRO A 370 29.61 -8.37 -10.69
N ASP A 371 30.91 -8.66 -10.61
CA ASP A 371 31.95 -8.41 -11.62
C ASP A 371 31.44 -8.40 -13.07
N GLN A 372 31.51 -7.23 -13.71
CA GLN A 372 31.73 -7.16 -15.14
C GLN A 372 33.15 -7.71 -15.39
N PRO A 373 33.35 -8.76 -16.20
CA PRO A 373 34.68 -9.33 -16.40
C PRO A 373 35.63 -8.25 -16.92
N PRO A 374 36.90 -8.20 -16.45
CA PRO A 374 37.83 -7.15 -16.82
C PRO A 374 38.02 -7.15 -18.32
N LEU A 375 37.94 -5.95 -18.93
CA LEU A 375 38.31 -5.73 -20.32
C LEU A 375 39.72 -6.26 -20.54
N ILE A 376 39.84 -7.38 -21.25
CA ILE A 376 41.11 -7.91 -21.73
C ILE A 376 41.71 -6.82 -22.64
N GLN A 377 42.72 -6.11 -22.15
CA GLN A 377 43.54 -5.28 -23.01
C GLN A 377 44.29 -6.20 -24.00
N PRO A 378 44.26 -5.92 -25.31
CA PRO A 378 44.99 -6.73 -26.27
C PRO A 378 46.49 -6.65 -25.94
N SER A 379 47.09 -7.83 -25.76
CA SER A 379 48.53 -7.98 -25.59
C SER A 379 49.25 -7.43 -26.81
N VAL A 380 50.05 -6.39 -26.62
CA VAL A 380 51.01 -5.93 -27.63
C VAL A 380 52.08 -7.02 -27.74
N GLN A 381 52.05 -7.80 -28.82
CA GLN A 381 53.16 -8.67 -29.20
C GLN A 381 54.39 -7.80 -29.53
N PRO A 382 55.58 -8.09 -28.98
CA PRO A 382 56.81 -7.48 -29.46
C PRO A 382 57.15 -8.02 -30.85
N PRO A 383 57.79 -7.21 -31.72
CA PRO A 383 58.13 -7.65 -33.07
C PRO A 383 59.23 -8.72 -33.03
N ASP A 384 59.04 -9.78 -33.81
CA ASP A 384 60.04 -10.79 -34.09
C ASP A 384 61.30 -10.13 -34.68
N ALA A 385 62.41 -10.24 -33.97
CA ALA A 385 63.73 -9.91 -34.49
C ALA A 385 64.21 -11.09 -35.34
N ALA A 386 64.23 -10.88 -36.66
CA ALA A 386 64.93 -11.75 -37.60
C ALA A 386 66.46 -11.58 -37.46
N ALA A 387 67.16 -12.67 -37.19
CA ALA A 387 68.48 -13.02 -37.74
C ALA A 387 68.86 -14.46 -37.33
#